data_AF-A0A947CPA9-F1
#
_entry.id   AF-A0A947CPA9-F1
#
_cell.length_a   1.000
_cell.length_b   1.000
_cell.length_c   1.000
_cell.angle_alpha   90.00
_cell.angle_beta   90.00
_cell.angle_gamma   90.00
#
_symmetry.space_group_name_H-M   'P 1'
#
loop_
_entity.id
_entity.type
_entity.pdbx_description
1 polymer ?
#
loop_
_entity_poly.entity_id
_entity_poly.type
_entity_poly.pdbx_seq_one_letter_code
_entity_poly.pdbx_strand_id
1 'polypeptide(L)'
;MSRYLAILSMCAAFGCMTGRGFPSGASGAPTCEAVCDYYTSCRKLEDPVVQTACVSECKDIYYEDGKPDTRSLRQFQRLSCSEAVAFVEGPSGRPPGRPISKETTQ
;
A
#
# COMPACT_ATOMS: atom_id res chain seq x y z
N MET A 1 -13.62 44.60 -36.42
CA MET A 1 -14.39 44.63 -35.16
C MET A 1 -14.97 43.23 -34.97
N SER A 2 -14.38 42.40 -34.11
CA SER A 2 -14.96 42.02 -32.79
C SER A 2 -16.32 41.31 -32.98
N ARG A 3 -16.59 40.05 -32.58
CA ARG A 3 -16.06 39.25 -31.46
C ARG A 3 -16.37 37.76 -31.66
N TYR A 4 -15.39 36.92 -31.35
CA TYR A 4 -15.56 35.51 -31.05
C TYR A 4 -16.31 35.38 -29.70
N LEU A 5 -17.38 34.58 -29.66
CA LEU A 5 -17.93 34.07 -28.40
C LEU A 5 -17.75 32.56 -28.38
N ALA A 6 -16.71 32.15 -27.66
CA ALA A 6 -16.47 30.79 -27.22
C ALA A 6 -17.48 30.44 -26.12
N ILE A 7 -18.10 29.26 -26.20
CA ILE A 7 -18.63 28.58 -25.03
C ILE A 7 -18.06 27.16 -25.05
N LEU A 8 -16.94 27.02 -24.34
CA LEU A 8 -16.35 25.77 -23.90
C LEU A 8 -17.35 25.05 -22.98
N SER A 9 -18.03 24.04 -23.51
CA SER A 9 -18.78 23.08 -22.70
C SER A 9 -17.82 22.02 -22.21
N MET A 10 -17.27 22.24 -21.01
CA MET A 10 -16.36 21.34 -20.32
C MET A 10 -17.09 20.81 -19.08
N CYS A 11 -17.91 19.78 -19.25
CA CYS A 11 -18.40 18.94 -18.16
C CYS A 11 -17.63 17.62 -18.17
N ALA A 12 -16.41 17.65 -17.61
CA ALA A 12 -15.69 16.44 -17.26
C ALA A 12 -16.37 15.82 -16.04
N ALA A 13 -17.21 14.80 -16.26
CA ALA A 13 -17.79 13.99 -15.20
C ALA A 13 -16.73 13.05 -14.59
N PHE A 14 -15.84 13.61 -13.76
CA PHE A 14 -15.03 12.83 -12.82
C PHE A 14 -15.77 12.80 -11.48
N GLY A 15 -16.60 11.78 -11.27
CA GLY A 15 -17.48 11.74 -10.11
C GLY A 15 -18.02 10.37 -9.75
N CYS A 16 -17.24 9.30 -9.93
CA CYS A 16 -17.50 8.00 -9.29
C CYS A 16 -16.22 7.49 -8.63
N MET A 17 -15.69 8.24 -7.65
CA MET A 17 -14.93 7.60 -6.57
C MET A 17 -15.94 7.06 -5.58
N THR A 18 -16.44 5.87 -5.87
CA THR A 18 -17.11 5.02 -4.88
C THR A 18 -16.13 4.86 -3.72
N GLY A 19 -16.49 5.49 -2.60
CA GLY A 19 -15.80 5.36 -1.32
C GLY A 19 -15.60 3.89 -1.03
N ARG A 20 -14.33 3.47 -1.09
CA ARG A 20 -13.89 2.19 -0.56
C ARG A 20 -14.03 2.35 0.95
N GLY A 21 -15.20 1.96 1.47
CA GLY A 21 -15.43 1.86 2.90
C GLY A 21 -14.26 1.07 3.48
N PHE A 22 -13.53 1.69 4.40
CA PHE A 22 -12.64 0.96 5.27
C PHE A 22 -13.45 -0.22 5.82
N PRO A 23 -12.98 -1.48 5.72
CA PRO A 23 -13.55 -2.53 6.53
C PRO A 23 -13.29 -2.17 8.00
N SER A 24 -14.26 -1.48 8.61
CA SER A 24 -14.40 -1.32 10.05
C SER A 24 -14.71 -2.70 10.62
N GLY A 25 -13.71 -3.57 10.68
CA GLY A 25 -13.90 -4.98 11.06
C GLY A 25 -12.73 -5.64 11.76
N ALA A 26 -11.55 -5.02 11.83
CA ALA A 26 -10.41 -5.60 12.53
C ALA A 26 -10.09 -4.83 13.82
N SER A 27 -10.95 -4.95 14.82
CA SER A 27 -10.62 -4.63 16.22
C SER A 27 -9.65 -5.65 16.85
N GLY A 28 -8.98 -6.46 16.03
CA GLY A 28 -7.90 -7.35 16.45
C GLY A 28 -6.60 -6.56 16.64
N ALA A 29 -5.69 -7.09 17.47
CA ALA A 29 -4.35 -6.54 17.54
C ALA A 29 -3.74 -6.49 16.12
N PRO A 30 -3.01 -5.43 15.76
CA PRO A 30 -2.37 -5.35 14.45
C PRO A 30 -1.32 -6.47 14.39
N THR A 31 -1.54 -7.45 13.49
CA THR A 31 -0.60 -8.54 13.23
C THR A 31 0.08 -8.34 11.89
N CYS A 32 1.21 -9.02 11.68
CA CYS A 32 1.91 -9.00 10.40
C CYS A 32 1.03 -9.49 9.25
N GLU A 33 0.17 -10.48 9.48
CA GLU A 33 -0.77 -10.98 8.48
C GLU A 33 -1.75 -9.88 8.04
N ALA A 34 -2.34 -9.16 9.00
CA ALA A 34 -3.26 -8.06 8.70
C ALA A 34 -2.57 -6.86 8.03
N VAL A 35 -1.34 -6.56 8.44
CA VAL A 35 -0.52 -5.48 7.84
C VAL A 35 -0.14 -5.80 6.39
N CYS A 36 0.26 -7.05 6.13
CA CYS A 36 0.63 -7.47 4.79
C CYS A 36 -0.57 -7.59 3.86
N ASP A 37 -1.73 -8.01 4.37
CA ASP A 37 -3.00 -7.95 3.63
C ASP A 37 -3.37 -6.51 3.24
N TYR A 38 -3.22 -5.56 4.16
CA TYR A 38 -3.40 -4.14 3.85
C TYR A 38 -2.44 -3.67 2.75
N TYR A 39 -1.15 -4.01 2.84
CA TYR A 39 -0.16 -3.65 1.82
C TYR A 39 -0.47 -4.23 0.43
N THR A 40 -0.78 -5.52 0.32
CA THR A 40 -1.12 -6.15 -0.98
C THR A 40 -2.41 -5.57 -1.56
N SER A 41 -3.39 -5.26 -0.70
CA SER A 41 -4.62 -4.59 -1.11
C SER A 41 -4.35 -3.18 -1.67
N CYS A 42 -3.43 -2.44 -1.06
CA CYS A 42 -3.02 -1.10 -1.50
C CYS A 42 -2.29 -1.13 -2.85
N ARG A 43 -1.49 -2.16 -3.11
CA ARG A 43 -0.81 -2.37 -4.40
C ARG A 43 -1.74 -2.82 -5.52
N LYS A 44 -2.94 -3.29 -5.19
CA LYS A 44 -3.86 -3.94 -6.15
C LYS A 44 -3.19 -5.13 -6.86
N LEU A 45 -2.32 -5.83 -6.14
CA LEU A 45 -1.58 -7.00 -6.61
C LEU A 45 -1.78 -8.13 -5.60
N GLU A 46 -2.65 -9.07 -5.94
CA GLU A 46 -2.83 -10.32 -5.20
C GLU A 46 -1.73 -11.30 -5.62
N ASP A 47 -0.56 -11.17 -4.98
CA ASP A 47 0.57 -12.07 -5.18
C ASP A 47 0.88 -12.80 -3.86
N PRO A 48 0.60 -14.12 -3.78
CA PRO A 48 0.78 -14.88 -2.54
C PRO A 48 2.25 -15.03 -2.15
N VAL A 49 3.19 -14.93 -3.11
CA VAL A 49 4.64 -14.97 -2.83
C VAL A 49 5.04 -13.69 -2.10
N VAL A 50 4.57 -12.54 -2.57
CA VAL A 50 4.82 -11.24 -1.94
C VAL A 50 4.18 -11.17 -0.55
N GLN A 51 2.96 -11.71 -0.39
CA GLN A 51 2.29 -11.76 0.91
C GLN A 51 3.08 -12.61 1.91
N THR A 52 3.51 -13.81 1.51
CA THR A 52 4.29 -14.71 2.38
C THR A 52 5.62 -14.07 2.79
N ALA A 53 6.33 -13.46 1.84
CA ALA A 53 7.58 -12.77 2.12
C ALA A 53 7.37 -11.54 3.02
N CYS A 54 6.32 -10.75 2.78
CA CYS A 54 5.96 -9.63 3.64
C CYS A 54 5.74 -10.07 5.10
N VAL A 55 5.00 -11.16 5.33
CA VAL A 55 4.73 -11.64 6.69
C VAL A 55 6.01 -12.13 7.36
N SER A 56 6.90 -12.80 6.62
CA SER A 56 8.20 -13.24 7.13
C SER A 56 9.06 -12.04 7.55
N GLU A 57 9.28 -11.09 6.65
CA GLU A 57 10.10 -9.90 6.92
C GLU A 57 9.48 -9.03 8.02
N CYS A 58 8.15 -8.92 8.07
CA CYS A 58 7.44 -8.22 9.13
C CYS A 58 7.69 -8.85 10.51
N LYS A 59 7.73 -10.18 10.60
CA LYS A 59 8.05 -10.88 11.86
C LYS A 59 9.49 -10.61 12.27
N ASP A 60 10.43 -10.62 11.33
CA ASP A 60 11.84 -10.33 11.62
C ASP A 60 12.06 -8.88 12.14
N ILE A 61 11.24 -7.93 11.70
CA ILE A 61 11.36 -6.51 12.08
C ILE A 61 10.56 -6.17 13.34
N TYR A 62 9.33 -6.66 13.44
CA TYR A 62 8.37 -6.23 14.47
C TYR A 62 8.11 -7.27 15.55
N TYR A 63 8.74 -8.45 15.53
CA TYR A 63 8.66 -9.39 16.65
C TYR A 63 9.96 -9.37 17.44
N GLU A 64 9.87 -9.03 18.72
CA GLU A 64 10.97 -9.11 19.68
C GLU A 64 10.55 -10.06 20.80
N ASP A 65 11.42 -11.01 21.16
CA ASP A 65 11.13 -12.05 22.17
C ASP A 65 9.79 -12.80 21.94
N GLY A 66 9.46 -13.05 20.67
CA GLY A 66 8.23 -13.74 20.26
C GLY A 66 6.94 -12.92 20.43
N LYS A 67 7.05 -11.62 20.74
CA LYS A 67 5.91 -10.70 20.89
C LYS A 67 5.91 -9.67 19.76
N PRO A 68 4.75 -9.41 19.12
CA PRO A 68 4.64 -8.34 18.13
C PRO A 68 4.68 -6.97 18.78
N ASP A 69 5.43 -6.04 18.19
CA ASP A 69 5.36 -4.61 18.48
C ASP A 69 4.08 -4.02 17.88
N THR A 70 2.99 -4.24 18.61
CA THR A 70 1.66 -3.75 18.23
C THR A 70 1.60 -2.23 18.06
N ARG A 71 2.52 -1.45 18.66
CA ARG A 71 2.54 0.01 18.49
C ARG A 71 2.99 0.36 17.08
N SER A 72 4.09 -0.21 16.62
CA SER A 72 4.60 0.05 15.27
C SER A 72 3.69 -0.52 14.19
N LEU A 73 3.16 -1.73 14.39
CA LEU A 73 2.19 -2.32 13.46
C LEU A 73 0.91 -1.47 13.34
N ARG A 74 0.44 -0.87 14.44
CA ARG A 74 -0.69 0.08 14.42
C ARG A 74 -0.35 1.38 13.71
N GLN A 75 0.87 1.88 13.85
CA GLN A 75 1.31 3.08 13.13
C GLN A 75 1.36 2.84 11.63
N PHE A 76 1.85 1.67 11.20
CA PHE A 76 1.84 1.30 9.80
C PHE A 76 0.42 1.30 9.20
N GLN A 77 -0.54 0.72 9.90
CA GLN A 77 -1.95 0.69 9.45
C GLN A 77 -2.61 2.08 9.35
N ARG A 78 -2.00 3.12 9.94
CA ARG A 78 -2.48 4.51 9.81
C ARG A 78 -1.93 5.22 8.57
N LEU A 79 -0.91 4.65 7.92
CA LEU A 79 -0.35 5.21 6.69
C LEU A 79 -1.38 5.11 5.56
N SER A 80 -1.43 6.11 4.69
CA SER A 80 -2.18 6.00 3.44
C SER A 80 -1.60 4.88 2.56
N CYS A 81 -2.36 4.35 1.61
CA CYS A 81 -1.87 3.29 0.74
C CYS A 81 -0.57 3.65 0.02
N SER A 82 -0.43 4.89 -0.47
CA SER A 82 0.80 5.37 -1.09
C SER A 82 1.99 5.37 -0.13
N GLU A 83 1.78 5.78 1.11
CA GLU A 83 2.83 5.80 2.15
C GLU A 83 3.19 4.39 2.61
N ALA A 84 2.21 3.51 2.77
CA ALA A 84 2.42 2.11 3.16
C ALA A 84 3.24 1.36 2.10
N VAL A 85 2.94 1.57 0.82
CA VAL A 85 3.72 0.98 -0.28
C VAL A 85 5.13 1.55 -0.32
N ALA A 86 5.27 2.88 -0.25
CA ALA A 86 6.60 3.52 -0.24
C ALA A 86 7.45 3.11 0.97
N PHE A 87 6.83 2.88 2.13
CA PHE A 87 7.52 2.41 3.33
C PHE A 87 8.07 1.00 3.15
N VAL A 88 7.28 0.07 2.59
CA VAL A 88 7.68 -1.32 2.39
C VAL A 88 8.67 -1.46 1.23
N GLU A 89 8.42 -0.79 0.11
CA GLU A 89 9.21 -0.94 -1.09
C GLU A 89 10.48 -0.08 -1.12
N GLY A 90 10.51 0.95 -0.26
CA GLY A 90 11.58 1.92 -0.19
C GLY A 90 11.79 2.69 -1.51
N PRO A 91 12.93 3.38 -1.67
CA PRO A 91 13.26 4.10 -2.91
C PRO A 91 13.44 3.19 -4.12
N SER A 92 13.63 1.89 -3.90
CA SER A 92 13.85 0.89 -4.94
C SER A 92 12.56 0.40 -5.61
N GLY A 93 11.38 0.71 -5.05
CA GLY A 93 10.10 0.19 -5.56
C GLY A 93 10.03 -1.35 -5.51
N ARG A 94 10.80 -1.98 -4.61
CA ARG A 94 10.99 -3.43 -4.57
C ARG A 94 10.01 -4.07 -3.57
N PRO A 95 9.08 -4.94 -4.01
CA PRO A 95 8.25 -5.67 -3.08
C PRO A 95 9.05 -6.75 -2.34
N PRO A 96 8.60 -7.13 -1.12
CA PRO A 96 9.26 -8.17 -0.33
C PRO A 96 9.28 -9.51 -1.08
N GLY A 97 10.35 -10.29 -0.88
CA GLY A 97 10.53 -11.60 -1.50
C GLY A 97 10.90 -11.63 -2.98
N ARG A 98 10.86 -10.53 -3.72
CA ARG A 98 11.35 -10.51 -5.11
C ARG A 98 12.86 -10.25 -5.13
N PRO A 99 13.69 -10.99 -5.88
CA PRO A 99 15.11 -10.68 -5.99
C PRO A 99 15.30 -9.28 -6.57
N ILE A 100 16.36 -8.58 -6.15
CA ILE A 100 16.79 -7.35 -6.82
C ILE A 100 17.07 -7.79 -8.26
N SER A 101 16.22 -7.38 -9.19
CA SER A 101 16.57 -7.40 -10.60
C SER A 101 17.77 -6.48 -10.70
N LYS A 102 18.97 -7.07 -10.62
CA LYS A 102 20.19 -6.36 -10.94
C LYS A 102 19.97 -5.90 -12.36
N GLU A 103 19.79 -4.59 -12.49
CA GLU A 103 19.92 -3.89 -13.75
C GLU A 103 21.14 -4.50 -14.44
N THR A 104 20.90 -5.09 -15.61
CA THR A 104 21.93 -5.50 -16.54
C THR A 104 22.70 -4.24 -16.90
N THR A 105 23.73 -3.91 -16.12
CA THR A 105 24.79 -3.01 -16.56
C THR A 105 25.48 -3.73 -17.71
N GLN A 106 25.13 -3.32 -18.93
CA GLN A 106 25.88 -3.59 -20.15
C GLN A 106 27.31 -3.06 -20.03
#